data_AF-A0A158CEE9-F1
#
_entry.id   AF-A0A158CEE9-F1
#
_cell.length_a   1.000
_cell.length_b   1.000
_cell.length_c   1.000
_cell.angle_alpha   90.00
_cell.angle_beta   90.00
_cell.angle_gamma   90.00
#
_symmetry.space_group_name_H-M   'P 1'
#
loop_
_entity.id
_entity.type
_entity.pdbx_description
1 polymer ?
#
loop_
_entity_poly.entity_id
_entity_poly.type
_entity_poly.pdbx_seq_one_letter_code
_entity_poly.pdbx_strand_id
1 'polypeptide(L)'
;MAAALSLVLAACGGGGGSDSASTNAASASDTARSGSASASASSVAGVPATDTASTTTPAAADTGTSKSTASTAVVGNAANAPSTNTGATSGASTPAASAPDAASSVTSTPIPPQTARLFYGVNGHNNEGGAYDISSTALQLAQLQDLGAKFYRNEVYSPGTANKLAGIAQIMAAGGVTIYPVMLMGIDLVNNEDEAYNAGFALGQATANSRRYPYYEVTNELGSGALVGNVDGVYPQQYDMAKFRMMRGVIRGMIAGIRSVDTSGKIVMGGETWLHYGFNKMLAQGMEPDGSIGHPKVDWDITAWHWYSEMGDITNACGGTGCHNVLAELKKFGKPIWINEFGVRPNFGTDQQIADYLVGNRMMAQFVALASTYDIESIQSYELYDDPPTGEGPFGLLKNDGVTQKPAYSAYKNFVATHPM
;
A
#
# COMPACT_ATOMS: atom_id res chain seq x y z
N MET A 1 -5.51 7.56 38.45
CA MET A 1 -4.62 8.62 37.94
C MET A 1 -4.47 8.35 36.45
N ALA A 2 -5.09 9.16 35.60
CA ALA A 2 -5.16 8.89 34.16
C ALA A 2 -4.21 9.83 33.41
N ALA A 3 -3.24 9.29 32.70
CA ALA A 3 -2.45 10.04 31.74
C ALA A 3 -3.21 10.09 30.41
N ALA A 4 -3.41 11.29 29.86
CA ALA A 4 -3.91 11.43 28.50
C ALA A 4 -2.78 11.08 27.52
N LEU A 5 -3.01 10.10 26.64
CA LEU A 5 -2.12 9.85 25.52
C LEU A 5 -2.42 10.89 24.44
N SER A 6 -1.48 11.81 24.22
CA SER A 6 -1.35 12.46 22.91
C SER A 6 -0.63 11.49 21.98
N LEU A 7 -1.38 10.73 21.17
CA LEU A 7 -0.80 10.16 19.96
C LEU A 7 -0.53 11.30 18.99
N VAL A 8 0.68 11.35 18.45
CA VAL A 8 0.99 12.18 17.27
C VAL A 8 0.54 11.38 16.06
N LEU A 9 -0.40 11.93 15.29
CA LEU A 9 -0.80 11.36 14.00
C LEU A 9 0.37 11.40 13.02
N ALA A 10 0.61 10.30 12.32
CA ALA A 10 1.50 10.27 11.18
C ALA A 10 0.75 10.82 9.95
N ALA A 11 0.88 12.11 9.70
CA ALA A 11 0.12 12.79 8.64
C ALA A 11 0.49 12.28 7.24
N CYS A 12 -0.51 11.99 6.41
CA CYS A 12 -0.42 11.36 5.08
C CYS A 12 0.02 12.37 4.00
N GLY A 13 1.21 12.96 4.19
CA GLY A 13 1.76 14.04 3.37
C GLY A 13 3.27 13.89 3.15
N GLY A 14 3.65 13.41 1.96
CA GLY A 14 5.05 13.27 1.55
C GLY A 14 5.87 14.56 1.70
N GLY A 15 7.13 14.42 2.12
CA GLY A 15 7.92 15.50 2.72
C GLY A 15 8.11 16.76 1.88
N GLY A 16 7.52 17.87 2.32
CA GLY A 16 7.85 19.24 1.91
C GLY A 16 8.48 20.02 3.07
N GLY A 17 9.81 20.01 3.18
CA GLY A 17 10.51 20.59 4.33
C GLY A 17 10.45 22.12 4.42
N SER A 18 10.21 22.65 5.62
CA SER A 18 10.51 24.05 5.98
C SER A 18 10.95 24.13 7.45
N ASP A 19 11.95 24.96 7.72
CA ASP A 19 12.60 25.05 9.04
C ASP A 19 11.77 25.81 10.09
N SER A 20 11.88 25.39 11.34
CA SER A 20 11.19 26.01 12.48
C SER A 20 11.91 27.25 13.01
N ALA A 21 11.22 28.40 13.03
CA ALA A 21 11.55 29.57 13.84
C ALA A 21 10.27 30.18 14.43
N SER A 22 10.33 30.74 15.65
CA SER A 22 9.15 30.87 16.50
C SER A 22 8.84 32.28 17.05
N THR A 23 7.56 32.46 17.40
CA THR A 23 6.94 33.47 18.30
C THR A 23 6.42 34.81 17.73
N ASN A 24 5.25 35.19 18.27
CA ASN A 24 4.72 36.55 18.51
C ASN A 24 4.17 37.43 17.37
N ALA A 25 2.89 37.17 17.04
CA ALA A 25 1.74 38.06 17.29
C ALA A 25 1.56 39.45 16.62
N ALA A 26 0.27 39.72 16.33
CA ALA A 26 -0.41 41.02 16.17
C ALA A 26 -0.45 41.74 14.80
N SER A 27 -1.67 41.70 14.21
CA SER A 27 -2.41 42.81 13.55
C SER A 27 -1.89 43.54 12.30
N ALA A 28 -2.68 43.37 11.22
CA ALA A 28 -3.25 44.41 10.35
C ALA A 28 -2.49 44.99 9.13
N SER A 29 -3.31 45.39 8.15
CA SER A 29 -3.08 46.33 7.03
C SER A 29 -1.99 46.05 5.96
N ASP A 30 -2.46 45.48 4.84
CA ASP A 30 -2.50 46.12 3.51
C ASP A 30 -1.25 46.33 2.62
N THR A 31 -1.51 46.33 1.30
CA THR A 31 -0.72 46.87 0.17
C THR A 31 0.68 46.33 -0.20
N ALA A 32 0.66 45.43 -1.19
CA ALA A 32 1.26 45.62 -2.54
C ALA A 32 2.79 45.50 -2.86
N ARG A 33 3.03 44.76 -3.96
CA ARG A 33 4.02 44.97 -5.06
C ARG A 33 5.51 44.60 -4.92
N SER A 34 5.86 43.55 -5.68
CA SER A 34 6.90 43.50 -6.74
C SER A 34 8.41 43.41 -6.39
N GLY A 35 9.19 42.84 -7.32
CA GLY A 35 10.66 42.70 -7.25
C GLY A 35 11.09 41.24 -7.03
N SER A 36 11.17 40.38 -8.05
CA SER A 36 12.21 40.30 -9.10
C SER A 36 13.54 39.70 -8.61
N ALA A 37 14.00 38.66 -9.31
CA ALA A 37 15.16 37.86 -8.95
C ALA A 37 16.51 38.51 -9.29
N SER A 38 17.58 37.99 -8.67
CA SER A 38 18.71 37.46 -9.45
C SER A 38 19.52 36.43 -8.64
N ALA A 39 19.97 35.37 -9.30
CA ALA A 39 21.13 34.61 -8.83
C ALA A 39 22.42 35.31 -9.29
N SER A 40 23.54 35.02 -8.63
CA SER A 40 24.90 35.24 -9.13
C SER A 40 25.87 34.27 -8.46
N ALA A 41 26.63 33.52 -9.25
CA ALA A 41 27.71 32.67 -8.75
C ALA A 41 29.06 33.41 -8.77
N SER A 42 30.00 33.00 -7.91
CA SER A 42 31.43 33.30 -8.02
C SER A 42 32.26 32.22 -7.32
N SER A 43 33.55 32.15 -7.61
CA SER A 43 34.33 30.90 -7.49
C SER A 43 35.83 31.14 -7.25
N VAL A 44 36.61 30.03 -7.19
CA VAL A 44 38.08 29.92 -7.32
C VAL A 44 38.95 29.87 -6.04
N ALA A 45 39.37 28.62 -5.73
CA ALA A 45 40.71 28.13 -5.33
C ALA A 45 41.38 28.47 -3.97
N GLY A 46 42.15 27.48 -3.47
CA GLY A 46 43.15 27.60 -2.41
C GLY A 46 43.64 26.23 -1.89
N VAL A 47 44.80 25.74 -2.37
CA VAL A 47 45.43 24.44 -1.98
C VAL A 47 46.96 24.63 -1.90
N PRO A 48 47.62 24.25 -0.79
CA PRO A 48 48.48 23.02 -0.73
C PRO A 48 48.20 22.18 0.54
N ALA A 49 48.43 20.86 0.67
CA ALA A 49 49.26 19.85 -0.03
C ALA A 49 50.65 19.54 0.58
N THR A 50 50.74 18.38 1.26
CA THR A 50 51.89 17.49 1.58
C THR A 50 51.28 16.15 2.04
N ASP A 51 51.52 15.01 1.38
CA ASP A 51 52.64 14.06 1.57
C ASP A 51 52.76 13.46 3.01
N THR A 52 53.03 12.16 3.21
CA THR A 52 53.71 11.17 2.34
C THR A 52 53.14 9.73 2.53
N ALA A 53 53.45 8.80 1.63
CA ALA A 53 53.00 7.39 1.67
C ALA A 53 54.04 6.41 2.27
N SER A 54 53.64 5.17 2.60
CA SER A 54 54.31 3.93 2.13
C SER A 54 53.55 2.62 2.46
N THR A 55 53.90 1.57 1.73
CA THR A 55 53.34 0.20 1.72
C THR A 55 53.87 -0.74 2.82
N THR A 56 53.19 -1.87 3.08
CA THR A 56 53.83 -3.22 3.03
C THR A 56 52.82 -4.38 3.06
N THR A 57 53.10 -5.42 2.26
CA THR A 57 52.73 -6.84 2.45
C THR A 57 53.99 -7.67 2.13
N PRO A 58 54.20 -8.88 2.69
CA PRO A 58 53.87 -10.10 1.92
C PRO A 58 53.62 -11.40 2.75
N ALA A 59 53.26 -12.48 2.03
CA ALA A 59 53.42 -13.93 2.33
C ALA A 59 52.83 -14.54 3.64
N ALA A 60 52.15 -15.70 3.71
CA ALA A 60 51.98 -16.93 2.89
C ALA A 60 52.85 -18.16 3.29
N ALA A 61 52.19 -19.13 3.94
CA ALA A 61 52.47 -20.59 4.03
C ALA A 61 51.44 -21.21 5.02
N ASP A 62 51.21 -22.53 5.16
CA ASP A 62 51.07 -23.69 4.25
C ASP A 62 50.62 -24.89 5.13
N THR A 63 50.25 -26.04 4.54
CA THR A 63 49.95 -27.35 5.16
C THR A 63 48.61 -27.47 5.93
N GLY A 64 47.89 -28.61 5.89
CA GLY A 64 48.09 -29.79 5.05
C GLY A 64 47.07 -30.93 5.24
N THR A 65 46.55 -31.46 4.12
CA THR A 65 46.09 -32.85 3.86
C THR A 65 45.53 -33.76 4.98
N SER A 66 44.30 -34.30 4.78
CA SER A 66 44.10 -35.75 4.48
C SER A 66 42.64 -36.21 4.27
N LYS A 67 42.44 -36.99 3.18
CA LYS A 67 41.56 -38.18 2.93
C LYS A 67 40.08 -38.24 3.46
N SER A 68 39.06 -38.87 2.82
CA SER A 68 38.82 -39.59 1.53
C SER A 68 38.17 -41.00 1.71
N THR A 69 36.86 -41.12 1.43
CA THR A 69 36.12 -42.33 0.93
C THR A 69 34.74 -41.85 0.41
N ALA A 70 34.32 -42.03 -0.85
CA ALA A 70 33.73 -43.24 -1.49
C ALA A 70 32.39 -43.68 -0.84
N SER A 71 31.27 -43.95 -1.55
CA SER A 71 30.99 -44.27 -2.98
C SER A 71 29.91 -43.31 -3.59
N THR A 72 29.29 -43.37 -4.80
CA THR A 72 28.96 -44.39 -5.84
C THR A 72 27.93 -45.48 -5.43
N ALA A 73 27.06 -46.10 -6.27
CA ALA A 73 26.73 -46.10 -7.72
C ALA A 73 25.34 -46.83 -7.93
N VAL A 74 24.57 -46.86 -9.04
CA VAL A 74 24.54 -46.23 -10.40
C VAL A 74 23.13 -46.34 -11.06
N VAL A 75 22.93 -45.66 -12.21
CA VAL A 75 21.82 -45.60 -13.21
C VAL A 75 21.07 -46.90 -13.59
N GLY A 76 19.80 -46.78 -14.02
CA GLY A 76 19.08 -47.71 -14.93
C GLY A 76 18.23 -46.96 -15.98
N ASN A 77 18.01 -47.48 -17.20
CA ASN A 77 17.49 -46.69 -18.35
C ASN A 77 16.75 -47.49 -19.47
N ALA A 78 15.90 -46.79 -20.22
CA ALA A 78 15.46 -47.00 -21.63
C ALA A 78 14.37 -48.04 -22.06
N ALA A 79 13.65 -47.64 -23.13
CA ALA A 79 12.81 -48.39 -24.09
C ALA A 79 11.47 -49.01 -23.58
N ASN A 80 10.36 -49.08 -24.34
CA ASN A 80 10.18 -49.10 -25.81
C ASN A 80 8.76 -48.61 -26.26
N ALA A 81 8.50 -48.54 -27.58
CA ALA A 81 7.17 -48.36 -28.22
C ALA A 81 6.90 -49.55 -29.20
N PRO A 82 5.88 -49.60 -30.11
CA PRO A 82 4.74 -48.71 -30.39
C PRO A 82 3.39 -49.44 -30.70
N SER A 83 2.44 -48.73 -31.34
CA SER A 83 1.54 -49.22 -32.43
C SER A 83 0.04 -49.55 -32.16
N THR A 84 -0.81 -48.81 -32.90
CA THR A 84 -2.05 -49.23 -33.61
C THR A 84 -3.13 -50.12 -32.95
N ASN A 85 -4.38 -49.70 -33.12
CA ASN A 85 -5.36 -50.57 -33.79
C ASN A 85 -6.32 -49.76 -34.69
N THR A 86 -6.79 -50.38 -35.78
CA THR A 86 -7.71 -49.81 -36.78
C THR A 86 -9.04 -50.57 -36.77
N GLY A 87 -10.15 -49.89 -37.09
CA GLY A 87 -11.46 -50.55 -37.13
C GLY A 87 -12.54 -49.68 -37.76
N ALA A 88 -12.77 -49.84 -39.06
CA ALA A 88 -13.86 -49.21 -39.78
C ALA A 88 -14.82 -50.28 -40.32
N THR A 89 -16.12 -50.06 -40.17
CA THR A 89 -17.17 -50.80 -40.92
C THR A 89 -18.27 -49.84 -41.33
N SER A 90 -18.54 -49.79 -42.63
CA SER A 90 -19.59 -49.00 -43.26
C SER A 90 -20.96 -49.69 -43.17
N GLY A 91 -22.03 -48.91 -42.97
CA GLY A 91 -23.40 -49.30 -43.27
C GLY A 91 -24.10 -48.16 -44.01
N ALA A 92 -24.60 -48.39 -45.23
CA ALA A 92 -25.14 -47.35 -46.09
C ALA A 92 -26.50 -47.75 -46.67
N SER A 93 -27.49 -46.85 -46.59
CA SER A 93 -28.82 -47.05 -47.17
C SER A 93 -29.55 -45.72 -47.43
N THR A 94 -29.19 -45.07 -48.55
CA THR A 94 -30.03 -44.25 -49.47
C THR A 94 -30.95 -43.11 -48.95
N PRO A 95 -31.20 -42.05 -49.76
CA PRO A 95 -31.61 -40.75 -49.25
C PRO A 95 -33.12 -40.45 -49.28
N ALA A 96 -33.51 -39.41 -48.53
CA ALA A 96 -34.76 -38.67 -48.71
C ALA A 96 -34.49 -37.15 -48.80
N ALA A 97 -35.16 -36.49 -49.74
CA ALA A 97 -35.26 -35.03 -49.90
C ALA A 97 -36.26 -34.42 -48.89
N SER A 98 -36.29 -33.13 -48.55
CA SER A 98 -35.38 -31.98 -48.80
C SER A 98 -35.75 -30.84 -47.83
N ALA A 99 -34.79 -30.02 -47.40
CA ALA A 99 -35.03 -28.71 -46.77
C ALA A 99 -33.81 -27.78 -46.95
N PRO A 100 -33.98 -26.45 -47.06
CA PRO A 100 -32.87 -25.50 -47.23
C PRO A 100 -32.17 -25.14 -45.91
N ASP A 101 -30.95 -24.61 -46.00
CA ASP A 101 -30.13 -24.23 -44.85
C ASP A 101 -30.81 -23.20 -43.93
N ALA A 102 -30.88 -23.54 -42.64
CA ALA A 102 -31.10 -22.57 -41.56
C ALA A 102 -29.75 -21.98 -41.14
N ALA A 103 -29.65 -20.65 -41.04
CA ALA A 103 -28.40 -19.96 -40.73
C ALA A 103 -27.77 -20.43 -39.42
N SER A 104 -26.45 -20.62 -39.41
CA SER A 104 -25.70 -21.07 -38.24
C SER A 104 -25.83 -20.11 -37.05
N SER A 105 -26.71 -20.44 -36.11
CA SER A 105 -26.79 -19.75 -34.83
C SER A 105 -25.53 -20.02 -34.03
N VAL A 106 -24.65 -19.02 -33.94
CA VAL A 106 -23.46 -19.09 -33.10
C VAL A 106 -23.93 -19.12 -31.64
N THR A 107 -23.96 -20.30 -31.03
CA THR A 107 -24.24 -20.48 -29.60
C THR A 107 -23.12 -19.85 -28.79
N SER A 108 -23.32 -18.60 -28.36
CA SER A 108 -22.51 -17.98 -27.34
C SER A 108 -22.62 -18.79 -26.05
N THR A 109 -21.55 -19.51 -25.70
CA THR A 109 -21.41 -20.12 -24.37
C THR A 109 -21.57 -19.02 -23.32
N PRO A 110 -22.51 -19.14 -22.36
CA PRO A 110 -22.63 -18.17 -21.29
C PRO A 110 -21.31 -18.07 -20.54
N ILE A 111 -20.71 -16.87 -20.52
CA ILE A 111 -19.58 -16.60 -19.64
C ILE A 111 -20.10 -16.77 -18.21
N PRO A 112 -19.49 -17.65 -17.37
CA PRO A 112 -19.92 -17.80 -15.99
C PRO A 112 -19.82 -16.42 -15.31
N PRO A 113 -20.81 -16.02 -14.48
CA PRO A 113 -20.81 -14.68 -13.90
C PRO A 113 -19.52 -14.48 -13.10
N GLN A 114 -18.67 -13.56 -13.56
CA GLN A 114 -17.48 -13.13 -12.84
C GLN A 114 -17.93 -12.68 -11.46
N THR A 115 -17.46 -13.38 -10.42
CA THR A 115 -17.70 -12.99 -9.03
C THR A 115 -17.07 -11.62 -8.84
N ALA A 116 -17.92 -10.59 -8.75
CA ALA A 116 -17.48 -9.20 -8.71
C ALA A 116 -16.35 -9.02 -7.69
N ARG A 117 -15.19 -8.57 -8.16
CA ARG A 117 -14.00 -8.42 -7.33
C ARG A 117 -14.30 -7.35 -6.28
N LEU A 118 -13.70 -7.47 -5.10
CA LEU A 118 -13.76 -6.44 -4.06
C LEU A 118 -12.82 -5.26 -4.43
N PHE A 119 -12.92 -4.78 -5.67
CA PHE A 119 -11.93 -3.93 -6.31
C PHE A 119 -12.04 -2.47 -5.87
N TYR A 120 -13.23 -1.99 -5.52
CA TYR A 120 -13.47 -0.59 -5.16
C TYR A 120 -13.68 -0.43 -3.65
N GLY A 121 -13.01 0.54 -3.05
CA GLY A 121 -13.17 0.91 -1.65
C GLY A 121 -12.98 2.41 -1.39
N VAL A 122 -13.17 2.80 -0.13
CA VAL A 122 -12.98 4.18 0.34
C VAL A 122 -12.31 4.11 1.73
N ASN A 123 -11.58 5.13 2.12
CA ASN A 123 -10.97 5.25 3.44
C ASN A 123 -11.89 6.08 4.36
N GLY A 124 -11.80 5.91 5.68
CA GLY A 124 -12.52 6.76 6.62
C GLY A 124 -12.01 6.63 8.05
N HIS A 125 -12.27 7.68 8.83
CA HIS A 125 -11.65 7.92 10.13
C HIS A 125 -12.66 7.82 11.27
N ASN A 126 -13.20 6.62 11.49
CA ASN A 126 -14.28 6.37 12.44
C ASN A 126 -13.88 6.48 13.93
N ASN A 127 -12.62 6.73 14.24
CA ASN A 127 -12.08 6.95 15.58
C ASN A 127 -11.49 8.36 15.77
N GLU A 128 -11.13 9.07 14.70
CA GLU A 128 -10.62 10.46 14.78
C GLU A 128 -11.74 11.51 14.90
N GLY A 129 -12.96 11.18 14.47
CA GLY A 129 -14.18 11.89 14.84
C GLY A 129 -14.72 12.81 13.74
N GLY A 130 -14.89 14.10 14.04
CA GLY A 130 -15.41 15.09 13.07
C GLY A 130 -16.73 14.65 12.39
N ALA A 131 -16.71 14.56 11.06
CA ALA A 131 -17.84 14.09 10.26
C ALA A 131 -18.27 12.65 10.57
N TYR A 132 -17.34 11.79 10.96
CA TYR A 132 -17.58 10.37 11.27
C TYR A 132 -18.29 10.17 12.61
N ASP A 133 -18.13 11.07 13.58
CA ASP A 133 -18.84 11.01 14.88
C ASP A 133 -20.28 11.56 14.81
N ILE A 134 -20.57 12.50 13.89
CA ILE A 134 -21.95 12.98 13.65
C ILE A 134 -22.73 12.09 12.67
N SER A 135 -22.03 11.35 11.80
CA SER A 135 -22.64 10.52 10.76
C SER A 135 -22.82 9.08 11.20
N SER A 136 -24.07 8.69 11.48
CA SER A 136 -24.39 7.32 11.90
C SER A 136 -23.84 6.26 10.94
N THR A 137 -23.45 5.09 11.47
CA THR A 137 -22.93 3.98 10.66
C THR A 137 -23.89 3.54 9.53
N ALA A 138 -25.19 3.71 9.72
CA ALA A 138 -26.20 3.43 8.69
C ALA A 138 -26.15 4.44 7.52
N LEU A 139 -25.85 5.72 7.79
CA LEU A 139 -25.63 6.75 6.77
C LEU A 139 -24.34 6.49 5.99
N GLN A 140 -23.23 6.23 6.70
CA GLN A 140 -21.96 5.86 6.09
C GLN A 140 -22.12 4.62 5.19
N LEU A 141 -22.81 3.58 5.67
CA LEU A 141 -23.09 2.37 4.88
C LEU A 141 -23.91 2.68 3.62
N ALA A 142 -24.97 3.49 3.72
CA ALA A 142 -25.79 3.85 2.57
C ALA A 142 -24.99 4.63 1.51
N GLN A 143 -24.08 5.51 1.93
CA GLN A 143 -23.19 6.26 1.03
C GLN A 143 -22.17 5.35 0.36
N LEU A 144 -21.54 4.43 1.10
CA LEU A 144 -20.61 3.44 0.54
C LEU A 144 -21.30 2.47 -0.44
N GLN A 145 -22.54 2.06 -0.15
CA GLN A 145 -23.37 1.27 -1.06
C GLN A 145 -23.73 2.05 -2.34
N ASP A 146 -24.10 3.32 -2.21
CA ASP A 146 -24.47 4.20 -3.34
C ASP A 146 -23.25 4.57 -4.22
N LEU A 147 -22.05 4.66 -3.64
CA LEU A 147 -20.76 4.74 -4.35
C LEU A 147 -20.35 3.41 -5.00
N GLY A 148 -21.01 2.30 -4.69
CA GLY A 148 -20.67 0.95 -5.15
C GLY A 148 -19.49 0.30 -4.42
N ALA A 149 -18.90 0.96 -3.41
CA ALA A 149 -17.74 0.50 -2.65
C ALA A 149 -17.98 -0.85 -1.94
N LYS A 150 -16.89 -1.59 -1.71
CA LYS A 150 -16.86 -2.94 -1.12
C LYS A 150 -15.85 -3.06 0.02
N PHE A 151 -14.79 -2.27 0.01
CA PHE A 151 -13.91 -2.08 1.17
C PHE A 151 -14.13 -0.72 1.83
N TYR A 152 -13.95 -0.68 3.15
CA TYR A 152 -13.92 0.55 3.93
C TYR A 152 -12.77 0.50 4.94
N ARG A 153 -11.61 1.03 4.57
CA ARG A 153 -10.40 1.04 5.40
C ARG A 153 -10.55 2.06 6.52
N ASN A 154 -10.34 1.62 7.77
CA ASN A 154 -10.46 2.47 8.96
C ASN A 154 -9.33 2.19 9.94
N GLU A 155 -8.96 3.20 10.71
CA GLU A 155 -7.89 3.22 11.68
C GLU A 155 -8.21 2.51 13.01
N VAL A 156 -7.20 1.98 13.69
CA VAL A 156 -7.23 1.66 15.12
C VAL A 156 -5.87 1.93 15.77
N TYR A 157 -5.85 2.45 16.98
CA TYR A 157 -4.61 2.78 17.72
C TYR A 157 -4.67 2.37 19.21
N SER A 158 -5.74 1.71 19.63
CA SER A 158 -5.95 1.28 21.01
C SER A 158 -6.99 0.17 21.12
N PRO A 159 -7.05 -0.58 22.25
CA PRO A 159 -8.15 -1.50 22.51
C PRO A 159 -9.54 -0.84 22.50
N GLY A 160 -9.64 0.46 22.81
CA GLY A 160 -10.90 1.20 22.74
C GLY A 160 -11.38 1.40 21.30
N THR A 161 -10.50 1.89 20.43
CA THR A 161 -10.79 2.12 19.00
C THR A 161 -11.02 0.81 18.24
N ALA A 162 -10.25 -0.23 18.55
CA ALA A 162 -10.48 -1.58 18.03
C ALA A 162 -11.88 -2.12 18.37
N ASN A 163 -12.44 -1.77 19.54
CA ASN A 163 -13.80 -2.14 19.92
C ASN A 163 -14.88 -1.23 19.28
N LYS A 164 -14.64 0.08 19.14
CA LYS A 164 -15.52 0.99 18.37
C LYS A 164 -15.67 0.46 16.93
N LEU A 165 -14.55 0.19 16.26
CA LEU A 165 -14.54 -0.30 14.89
C LEU A 165 -15.16 -1.68 14.73
N ALA A 166 -15.00 -2.60 15.69
CA ALA A 166 -15.59 -3.94 15.64
C ALA A 166 -17.13 -3.90 15.56
N GLY A 167 -17.78 -2.96 16.27
CA GLY A 167 -19.23 -2.74 16.19
C GLY A 167 -19.67 -2.16 14.84
N ILE A 168 -18.94 -1.16 14.34
CA ILE A 168 -19.18 -0.54 13.02
C ILE A 168 -19.04 -1.59 11.91
N ALA A 169 -17.99 -2.42 11.97
CA ALA A 169 -17.72 -3.51 11.04
C ALA A 169 -18.80 -4.60 11.03
N GLN A 170 -19.54 -4.79 12.13
CA GLN A 170 -20.68 -5.71 12.16
C GLN A 170 -21.88 -5.18 11.37
N ILE A 171 -22.14 -3.87 11.43
CA ILE A 171 -23.21 -3.21 10.65
C ILE A 171 -22.82 -3.19 9.17
N MET A 172 -21.59 -2.78 8.85
CA MET A 172 -21.09 -2.71 7.47
C MET A 172 -21.12 -4.06 6.76
N ALA A 173 -20.66 -5.12 7.44
CA ALA A 173 -20.67 -6.48 6.87
C ALA A 173 -22.08 -6.98 6.55
N ALA A 174 -23.09 -6.64 7.37
CA ALA A 174 -24.49 -6.97 7.09
C ALA A 174 -25.05 -6.23 5.85
N GLY A 175 -24.46 -5.08 5.50
CA GLY A 175 -24.74 -4.35 4.26
C GLY A 175 -23.84 -4.70 3.07
N GLY A 176 -22.97 -5.71 3.18
CA GLY A 176 -22.06 -6.12 2.10
C GLY A 176 -20.84 -5.21 1.89
N VAL A 177 -20.45 -4.42 2.91
CA VAL A 177 -19.21 -3.64 2.92
C VAL A 177 -18.23 -4.25 3.93
N THR A 178 -17.00 -4.53 3.49
CA THR A 178 -15.95 -5.11 4.33
C THR A 178 -15.10 -4.00 4.95
N ILE A 179 -15.26 -3.78 6.25
CA ILE A 179 -14.25 -3.05 7.03
C ILE A 179 -13.05 -3.96 7.30
N TYR A 180 -11.86 -3.38 7.26
CA TYR A 180 -10.65 -3.93 7.88
C TYR A 180 -9.89 -2.81 8.61
N PRO A 181 -9.20 -3.12 9.73
CA PRO A 181 -8.42 -2.14 10.48
C PRO A 181 -7.05 -1.89 9.83
N VAL A 182 -6.61 -0.64 9.78
CA VAL A 182 -5.19 -0.27 9.76
C VAL A 182 -4.74 0.11 11.17
N MET A 183 -3.73 -0.58 11.69
CA MET A 183 -3.24 -0.36 13.05
C MET A 183 -2.16 0.72 13.06
N LEU A 184 -2.49 1.89 13.62
CA LEU A 184 -1.57 3.03 13.73
C LEU A 184 -0.71 2.90 15.00
N MET A 185 0.62 2.92 14.83
CA MET A 185 1.59 2.92 15.91
C MET A 185 2.91 3.55 15.43
N GLY A 186 3.28 4.68 16.04
CA GLY A 186 4.62 5.27 15.90
C GLY A 186 5.67 4.55 16.75
N ILE A 187 6.90 5.06 16.72
CA ILE A 187 8.05 4.50 17.47
C ILE A 187 8.48 5.37 18.66
N ASP A 188 7.78 6.46 18.94
CA ASP A 188 8.16 7.53 19.86
C ASP A 188 8.11 7.14 21.35
N LEU A 189 7.54 5.97 21.65
CA LEU A 189 7.35 5.43 23.02
C LEU A 189 8.13 4.13 23.27
N VAL A 190 9.05 3.76 22.37
CA VAL A 190 9.86 2.52 22.44
C VAL A 190 11.33 2.82 22.13
N ASN A 191 12.25 2.07 22.76
CA ASN A 191 13.69 2.36 22.72
C ASN A 191 14.48 1.35 21.86
N ASN A 192 13.87 0.26 21.41
CA ASN A 192 14.52 -0.84 20.69
C ASN A 192 13.48 -1.76 19.98
N GLU A 193 13.97 -2.69 19.15
CA GLU A 193 13.11 -3.63 18.40
C GLU A 193 12.27 -4.54 19.29
N ASP A 194 12.74 -4.94 20.47
CA ASP A 194 12.00 -5.84 21.37
C ASP A 194 10.84 -5.11 22.08
N GLU A 195 11.06 -3.88 22.55
CA GLU A 195 9.98 -3.03 23.07
C GLU A 195 8.94 -2.73 21.98
N ALA A 196 9.40 -2.39 20.78
CA ALA A 196 8.54 -2.15 19.62
C ALA A 196 7.73 -3.40 19.22
N TYR A 197 8.34 -4.58 19.25
CA TYR A 197 7.68 -5.86 19.01
C TYR A 197 6.61 -6.15 20.06
N ASN A 198 6.89 -5.93 21.35
CA ASN A 198 5.92 -6.15 22.41
C ASN A 198 4.74 -5.15 22.35
N ALA A 199 5.01 -3.89 21.99
CA ALA A 199 3.97 -2.89 21.76
C ALA A 199 3.07 -3.25 20.56
N GLY A 200 3.68 -3.58 19.41
CA GLY A 200 2.96 -4.03 18.22
C GLY A 200 2.14 -5.30 18.48
N PHE A 201 2.69 -6.27 19.21
CA PHE A 201 1.99 -7.49 19.61
C PHE A 201 0.74 -7.20 20.44
N ALA A 202 0.82 -6.29 21.40
CA ALA A 202 -0.33 -5.90 22.22
C ALA A 202 -1.45 -5.27 21.38
N LEU A 203 -1.14 -4.38 20.43
CA LEU A 203 -2.16 -3.78 19.54
C LEU A 203 -2.73 -4.79 18.53
N GLY A 204 -1.89 -5.64 17.94
CA GLY A 204 -2.32 -6.70 17.02
C GLY A 204 -3.25 -7.71 17.71
N GLN A 205 -2.89 -8.14 18.92
CA GLN A 205 -3.71 -9.05 19.73
C GLN A 205 -5.01 -8.38 20.20
N ALA A 206 -4.98 -7.10 20.60
CA ALA A 206 -6.21 -6.38 20.98
C ALA A 206 -7.18 -6.24 19.79
N THR A 207 -6.66 -5.92 18.61
CA THR A 207 -7.44 -5.73 17.37
C THR A 207 -8.07 -7.03 16.89
N ALA A 208 -7.32 -8.15 16.93
CA ALA A 208 -7.87 -9.45 16.56
C ALA A 208 -8.84 -10.04 17.60
N ASN A 209 -8.74 -9.62 18.87
CA ASN A 209 -9.72 -9.99 19.92
C ASN A 209 -11.03 -9.20 19.82
N SER A 210 -11.03 -7.93 19.40
CA SER A 210 -12.29 -7.18 19.26
C SER A 210 -13.14 -7.72 18.11
N ARG A 211 -12.50 -8.15 17.01
CA ARG A 211 -13.13 -8.85 15.89
C ARG A 211 -12.10 -9.63 15.07
N ARG A 212 -12.52 -10.81 14.59
CA ARG A 212 -11.83 -11.54 13.51
C ARG A 212 -12.18 -10.90 12.17
N TYR A 213 -11.23 -10.18 11.60
CA TYR A 213 -11.38 -9.49 10.31
C TYR A 213 -10.78 -10.35 9.18
N PRO A 214 -11.34 -10.32 7.96
CA PRO A 214 -10.76 -11.04 6.82
C PRO A 214 -9.40 -10.49 6.39
N TYR A 215 -9.11 -9.23 6.73
CA TYR A 215 -7.84 -8.54 6.48
C TYR A 215 -7.47 -7.71 7.71
N TYR A 216 -6.17 -7.48 7.91
CA TYR A 216 -5.61 -6.56 8.90
C TYR A 216 -4.43 -5.83 8.26
N GLU A 217 -4.41 -4.50 8.30
CA GLU A 217 -3.28 -3.71 7.82
C GLU A 217 -2.34 -3.33 8.97
N VAL A 218 -1.04 -3.59 8.77
CA VAL A 218 0.01 -3.36 9.76
C VAL A 218 0.75 -2.06 9.46
N THR A 219 0.45 -1.00 10.22
CA THR A 219 1.01 0.37 10.10
C THR A 219 0.54 1.15 8.86
N ASN A 220 0.88 2.44 8.78
CA ASN A 220 0.48 3.40 7.73
C ASN A 220 1.67 4.30 7.40
N GLU A 221 2.21 4.21 6.17
CA GLU A 221 3.40 4.93 5.67
C GLU A 221 4.62 4.94 6.64
N LEU A 222 4.73 3.96 7.56
CA LEU A 222 5.62 4.07 8.73
C LEU A 222 7.10 4.18 8.36
N GLY A 223 7.53 3.48 7.30
CA GLY A 223 8.90 3.49 6.80
C GLY A 223 9.37 4.87 6.33
N SER A 224 8.45 5.76 5.93
CA SER A 224 8.76 7.17 5.60
C SER A 224 9.45 7.89 6.76
N GLY A 225 9.03 7.62 8.00
CA GLY A 225 9.59 8.22 9.21
C GLY A 225 11.05 7.81 9.49
N ALA A 226 11.55 6.75 8.84
CA ALA A 226 12.93 6.30 8.92
C ALA A 226 13.86 6.92 7.86
N LEU A 227 13.37 7.71 6.90
CA LEU A 227 14.21 8.29 5.85
C LEU A 227 15.24 9.31 6.40
N VAL A 228 16.47 9.28 5.88
CA VAL A 228 17.54 10.23 6.27
C VAL A 228 17.52 11.50 5.42
N GLY A 229 16.46 12.29 5.60
CA GLY A 229 16.21 13.54 4.87
C GLY A 229 15.28 13.34 3.67
N ASN A 230 15.31 14.30 2.74
CA ASN A 230 14.45 14.25 1.54
C ASN A 230 15.08 13.35 0.46
N VAL A 231 14.76 12.05 0.50
CA VAL A 231 15.35 11.02 -0.35
C VAL A 231 14.32 9.95 -0.76
N ASP A 232 14.44 9.44 -1.99
CA ASP A 232 13.47 8.55 -2.64
C ASP A 232 13.12 7.23 -1.91
N GLY A 233 13.87 6.81 -0.89
CA GLY A 233 13.61 5.55 -0.17
C GLY A 233 13.72 4.27 -1.01
N VAL A 234 14.51 4.28 -2.09
CA VAL A 234 14.72 3.12 -2.97
C VAL A 234 15.91 2.25 -2.57
N TYR A 235 16.86 2.80 -1.79
CA TYR A 235 18.11 2.15 -1.37
C TYR A 235 18.20 2.01 0.17
N PRO A 236 18.83 0.93 0.70
CA PRO A 236 18.98 0.73 2.15
C PRO A 236 19.59 1.91 2.90
N GLN A 237 20.61 2.55 2.32
CA GLN A 237 21.35 3.66 2.93
C GLN A 237 20.56 4.97 3.02
N GLN A 238 19.33 5.01 2.49
CA GLN A 238 18.39 6.12 2.64
C GLN A 238 17.56 6.03 3.93
N TYR A 239 17.79 5.03 4.78
CA TYR A 239 17.06 4.79 6.02
C TYR A 239 17.96 4.80 7.26
N ASP A 240 17.41 5.28 8.39
CA ASP A 240 18.05 5.23 9.70
C ASP A 240 17.99 3.82 10.32
N MET A 241 19.15 3.35 10.78
CA MET A 241 19.36 2.03 11.36
C MET A 241 18.52 1.75 12.62
N ALA A 242 18.40 2.73 13.52
CA ALA A 242 17.71 2.54 14.79
C ALA A 242 16.18 2.57 14.58
N LYS A 243 15.69 3.55 13.80
CA LYS A 243 14.28 3.66 13.42
C LYS A 243 13.81 2.43 12.66
N PHE A 244 14.55 1.99 11.64
CA PHE A 244 14.21 0.80 10.84
C PHE A 244 13.98 -0.45 11.71
N ARG A 245 14.86 -0.70 12.69
CA ARG A 245 14.74 -1.83 13.62
C ARG A 245 13.51 -1.72 14.52
N MET A 246 13.23 -0.53 15.05
CA MET A 246 12.01 -0.32 15.86
C MET A 246 10.74 -0.50 15.03
N MET A 247 10.69 0.04 13.81
CA MET A 247 9.53 -0.13 12.91
C MET A 247 9.34 -1.59 12.47
N ARG A 248 10.44 -2.31 12.17
CA ARG A 248 10.42 -3.76 11.95
C ARG A 248 9.87 -4.50 13.17
N GLY A 249 10.25 -4.08 14.37
CA GLY A 249 9.70 -4.55 15.64
C GLY A 249 8.18 -4.39 15.69
N VAL A 250 7.67 -3.17 15.54
CA VAL A 250 6.22 -2.86 15.51
C VAL A 250 5.48 -3.78 14.53
N ILE A 251 5.93 -3.86 13.28
CA ILE A 251 5.27 -4.63 12.22
C ILE A 251 5.28 -6.13 12.54
N ARG A 252 6.43 -6.70 12.91
CA ARG A 252 6.54 -8.13 13.32
C ARG A 252 5.69 -8.43 14.54
N GLY A 253 5.65 -7.50 15.50
CA GLY A 253 4.82 -7.56 16.69
C GLY A 253 3.34 -7.65 16.33
N MET A 254 2.83 -6.70 15.56
CA MET A 254 1.43 -6.67 15.10
C MET A 254 1.01 -7.97 14.42
N ILE A 255 1.83 -8.48 13.49
CA ILE A 255 1.57 -9.74 12.79
C ILE A 255 1.47 -10.91 13.77
N ALA A 256 2.43 -11.04 14.69
CA ALA A 256 2.41 -12.08 15.72
C ALA A 256 1.22 -11.94 16.69
N GLY A 257 0.85 -10.71 17.04
CA GLY A 257 -0.30 -10.38 17.86
C GLY A 257 -1.61 -10.83 17.22
N ILE A 258 -1.84 -10.49 15.94
CA ILE A 258 -2.99 -10.97 15.17
C ILE A 258 -3.00 -12.49 15.12
N ARG A 259 -1.91 -13.12 14.65
CA ARG A 259 -1.83 -14.57 14.43
C ARG A 259 -1.97 -15.38 15.73
N SER A 260 -1.80 -14.76 16.90
CA SER A 260 -2.09 -15.38 18.21
C SER A 260 -3.59 -15.56 18.51
N VAL A 261 -4.46 -14.84 17.79
CA VAL A 261 -5.94 -14.84 17.97
C VAL A 261 -6.67 -15.25 16.70
N ASP A 262 -6.19 -14.82 15.54
CA ASP A 262 -6.75 -15.10 14.23
C ASP A 262 -5.64 -15.55 13.27
N THR A 263 -5.56 -16.86 13.05
CA THR A 263 -4.64 -17.46 12.07
C THR A 263 -5.13 -17.32 10.63
N SER A 264 -6.39 -16.90 10.40
CA SER A 264 -7.07 -16.92 9.11
C SER A 264 -7.14 -15.56 8.40
N GLY A 265 -7.20 -14.44 9.15
CA GLY A 265 -7.17 -13.09 8.59
C GLY A 265 -5.88 -12.81 7.81
N LYS A 266 -5.98 -12.12 6.68
CA LYS A 266 -4.84 -11.78 5.82
C LYS A 266 -4.08 -10.55 6.35
N ILE A 267 -2.76 -10.58 6.32
CA ILE A 267 -1.91 -9.42 6.59
C ILE A 267 -1.76 -8.58 5.32
N VAL A 268 -2.31 -7.38 5.35
CA VAL A 268 -2.01 -6.31 4.40
C VAL A 268 -0.78 -5.59 4.96
N MET A 269 0.33 -5.55 4.22
CA MET A 269 1.47 -4.71 4.62
C MET A 269 1.03 -3.25 4.56
N GLY A 270 1.26 -2.49 5.63
CA GLY A 270 0.93 -1.07 5.69
C GLY A 270 1.38 -0.35 4.43
N GLY A 271 0.48 0.48 3.88
CA GLY A 271 0.76 1.19 2.64
C GLY A 271 1.99 2.06 2.82
N GLU A 272 3.09 1.72 2.15
CA GLU A 272 4.19 2.64 1.91
C GLU A 272 3.85 3.50 0.68
N THR A 273 4.56 4.60 0.50
CA THR A 273 4.13 5.70 -0.37
C THR A 273 5.20 6.10 -1.38
N TRP A 274 4.78 6.73 -2.48
CA TRP A 274 5.65 7.26 -3.53
C TRP A 274 6.72 6.23 -3.98
N LEU A 275 8.01 6.47 -3.69
CA LEU A 275 9.14 5.63 -4.08
C LEU A 275 9.71 4.75 -2.96
N HIS A 276 9.15 4.78 -1.74
CA HIS A 276 9.75 4.24 -0.51
C HIS A 276 9.83 2.68 -0.41
N TYR A 277 9.81 1.97 -1.53
CA TYR A 277 9.78 0.50 -1.56
C TYR A 277 11.06 -0.17 -1.03
N GLY A 278 12.13 0.59 -0.80
CA GLY A 278 13.37 0.12 -0.18
C GLY A 278 13.12 -0.43 1.22
N PHE A 279 12.22 0.20 1.97
CA PHE A 279 11.78 -0.28 3.29
C PHE A 279 11.22 -1.71 3.23
N ASN A 280 10.17 -1.92 2.42
CA ASN A 280 9.54 -3.24 2.27
C ASN A 280 10.50 -4.28 1.63
N LYS A 281 11.42 -3.86 0.75
CA LYS A 281 12.50 -4.75 0.25
C LYS A 281 13.42 -5.23 1.37
N MET A 282 13.86 -4.34 2.27
CA MET A 282 14.70 -4.73 3.40
C MET A 282 13.97 -5.69 4.36
N LEU A 283 12.70 -5.40 4.69
CA LEU A 283 11.86 -6.22 5.56
C LEU A 283 11.66 -7.66 5.01
N ALA A 284 11.36 -7.81 3.73
CA ALA A 284 11.20 -9.14 3.10
C ALA A 284 12.54 -9.90 2.99
N GLN A 285 13.64 -9.19 2.77
CA GLN A 285 14.96 -9.79 2.60
C GLN A 285 15.62 -10.19 3.93
N GLY A 286 15.23 -9.59 5.05
CA GLY A 286 15.95 -9.73 6.33
C GLY A 286 17.27 -8.96 6.28
N MET A 287 17.20 -7.75 5.69
CA MET A 287 18.31 -6.85 5.44
C MET A 287 18.19 -5.60 6.34
N GLU A 288 19.32 -4.99 6.67
CA GLU A 288 19.42 -3.71 7.39
C GLU A 288 19.85 -2.56 6.45
N PRO A 289 19.68 -1.29 6.83
CA PRO A 289 20.17 -0.12 6.08
C PRO A 289 21.66 -0.13 5.69
N ASP A 290 22.51 -0.89 6.39
CA ASP A 290 23.94 -1.08 6.04
C ASP A 290 24.17 -2.16 4.95
N GLY A 291 23.12 -2.85 4.51
CA GLY A 291 23.17 -3.94 3.54
C GLY A 291 23.51 -5.32 4.14
N SER A 292 23.71 -5.43 5.46
CA SER A 292 23.88 -6.73 6.12
C SER A 292 22.59 -7.56 6.08
N ILE A 293 22.73 -8.89 6.03
CA ILE A 293 21.63 -9.84 5.83
C ILE A 293 21.61 -10.94 6.89
N GLY A 294 20.46 -11.62 7.03
CA GLY A 294 20.26 -12.69 8.01
C GLY A 294 19.44 -12.26 9.23
N HIS A 295 18.95 -11.03 9.22
CA HIS A 295 18.12 -10.43 10.27
C HIS A 295 16.66 -10.90 10.15
N PRO A 296 15.81 -10.67 11.17
CA PRO A 296 14.42 -11.09 11.13
C PRO A 296 13.68 -10.59 9.90
N LYS A 297 12.96 -11.49 9.24
CA LYS A 297 12.13 -11.17 8.07
C LYS A 297 10.72 -10.78 8.48
N VAL A 298 10.06 -10.08 7.58
CA VAL A 298 8.61 -9.88 7.58
C VAL A 298 8.00 -10.60 6.38
N ASP A 299 6.88 -11.27 6.58
CA ASP A 299 6.07 -11.86 5.52
C ASP A 299 4.61 -11.44 5.71
N TRP A 300 3.89 -11.27 4.60
CA TRP A 300 2.56 -10.68 4.54
C TRP A 300 1.76 -11.28 3.38
N ASP A 301 0.44 -11.11 3.37
CA ASP A 301 -0.43 -11.70 2.34
C ASP A 301 -0.63 -10.77 1.13
N ILE A 302 -0.71 -9.45 1.36
CA ILE A 302 -1.01 -8.42 0.34
C ILE A 302 -0.06 -7.23 0.51
N THR A 303 0.50 -6.71 -0.58
CA THR A 303 1.29 -5.47 -0.58
C THR A 303 0.37 -4.29 -0.84
N ALA A 304 0.21 -3.41 0.15
CA ALA A 304 -0.52 -2.17 -0.04
C ALA A 304 0.40 -1.01 -0.49
N TRP A 305 -0.16 0.03 -1.10
CA TRP A 305 0.58 1.21 -1.54
C TRP A 305 -0.31 2.46 -1.61
N HIS A 306 0.25 3.60 -1.22
CA HIS A 306 -0.43 4.90 -1.21
C HIS A 306 -0.03 5.73 -2.44
N TRP A 307 -0.98 6.41 -3.09
CA TRP A 307 -0.70 7.21 -4.30
C TRP A 307 -1.51 8.51 -4.41
N TYR A 308 -0.82 9.64 -4.53
CA TYR A 308 -1.45 10.96 -4.61
C TYR A 308 -1.07 11.73 -5.88
N SER A 309 -1.92 12.69 -6.28
CA SER A 309 -1.86 13.41 -7.56
C SER A 309 -0.52 14.07 -7.93
N GLU A 310 0.28 14.48 -6.95
CA GLU A 310 1.61 15.08 -7.11
C GLU A 310 2.70 14.05 -7.45
N MET A 311 2.47 12.77 -7.10
CA MET A 311 3.37 11.66 -7.42
C MET A 311 3.29 11.27 -8.90
N GLY A 312 2.18 11.63 -9.56
CA GLY A 312 2.02 11.53 -11.01
C GLY A 312 1.80 10.10 -11.51
N ASP A 313 2.59 9.67 -12.49
CA ASP A 313 2.46 8.36 -13.13
C ASP A 313 3.11 7.26 -12.29
N ILE A 314 2.32 6.39 -11.67
CA ILE A 314 2.83 5.26 -10.86
C ILE A 314 3.72 4.27 -11.65
N THR A 315 3.67 4.30 -12.99
CA THR A 315 4.55 3.52 -13.86
C THR A 315 5.79 4.27 -14.36
N ASN A 316 5.91 5.56 -14.06
CA ASN A 316 7.06 6.40 -14.39
C ASN A 316 7.19 7.56 -13.37
N ALA A 317 7.35 7.22 -12.10
CA ALA A 317 7.47 8.18 -11.00
C ALA A 317 8.93 8.56 -10.79
N CYS A 318 9.25 9.85 -10.79
CA CYS A 318 10.64 10.33 -10.83
C CYS A 318 11.05 11.02 -9.51
N GLY A 319 12.26 10.70 -9.03
CA GLY A 319 12.90 11.31 -7.87
C GLY A 319 14.40 11.54 -8.11
N GLY A 320 15.16 11.77 -7.04
CA GLY A 320 16.62 12.00 -7.09
C GLY A 320 17.43 10.79 -7.56
N THR A 321 16.81 9.60 -7.60
CA THR A 321 17.43 8.33 -8.03
C THR A 321 17.02 7.89 -9.44
N GLY A 322 16.25 8.70 -10.16
CA GLY A 322 15.74 8.41 -11.51
C GLY A 322 14.22 8.24 -11.55
N CYS A 323 13.72 7.68 -12.66
CA CYS A 323 12.30 7.38 -12.85
C CYS A 323 12.04 5.87 -12.71
N HIS A 324 11.04 5.51 -11.93
CA HIS A 324 10.74 4.13 -11.53
C HIS A 324 9.30 3.75 -11.90
N ASN A 325 9.11 2.48 -12.23
CA ASN A 325 7.80 1.87 -12.34
C ASN A 325 7.48 1.19 -11.01
N VAL A 326 6.77 1.90 -10.13
CA VAL A 326 6.52 1.47 -8.74
C VAL A 326 5.77 0.14 -8.74
N LEU A 327 4.71 0.01 -9.55
CA LEU A 327 3.96 -1.25 -9.67
C LEU A 327 4.84 -2.44 -10.12
N ALA A 328 5.83 -2.22 -10.99
CA ALA A 328 6.79 -3.25 -11.38
C ALA A 328 7.75 -3.63 -10.24
N GLU A 329 8.07 -2.72 -9.34
CA GLU A 329 8.84 -3.02 -8.12
C GLU A 329 7.99 -3.77 -7.08
N LEU A 330 6.72 -3.38 -6.88
CA LEU A 330 5.81 -4.06 -5.96
C LEU A 330 5.50 -5.49 -6.41
N LYS A 331 5.31 -5.72 -7.71
CA LYS A 331 5.04 -7.06 -8.27
C LYS A 331 6.16 -8.07 -7.95
N LYS A 332 7.40 -7.62 -7.71
CA LYS A 332 8.54 -8.48 -7.32
C LYS A 332 8.40 -9.11 -5.94
N PHE A 333 7.50 -8.62 -5.09
CA PHE A 333 7.18 -9.28 -3.81
C PHE A 333 6.37 -10.58 -4.00
N GLY A 334 5.78 -10.82 -5.18
CA GLY A 334 4.98 -12.03 -5.44
C GLY A 334 3.68 -12.10 -4.63
N LYS A 335 3.14 -10.94 -4.24
CA LYS A 335 1.87 -10.76 -3.52
C LYS A 335 0.94 -9.89 -4.37
N PRO A 336 -0.40 -10.00 -4.23
CA PRO A 336 -1.33 -9.04 -4.83
C PRO A 336 -1.06 -7.61 -4.34
N ILE A 337 -1.38 -6.64 -5.19
CA ILE A 337 -1.23 -5.21 -4.91
C ILE A 337 -2.59 -4.60 -4.57
N TRP A 338 -2.67 -3.86 -3.48
CA TRP A 338 -3.80 -2.97 -3.19
C TRP A 338 -3.32 -1.52 -3.23
N ILE A 339 -3.97 -0.65 -4.00
CA ILE A 339 -3.82 0.80 -3.83
C ILE A 339 -4.81 1.22 -2.75
N ASN A 340 -4.50 0.87 -1.50
CA ASN A 340 -5.37 1.02 -0.33
C ASN A 340 -5.52 2.48 0.14
N GLU A 341 -4.86 3.41 -0.51
CA GLU A 341 -5.13 4.83 -0.40
C GLU A 341 -4.75 5.54 -1.70
N PHE A 342 -5.68 6.28 -2.30
CA PHE A 342 -5.37 7.21 -3.37
C PHE A 342 -6.22 8.48 -3.31
N GLY A 343 -5.64 9.63 -3.64
CA GLY A 343 -6.32 10.92 -3.51
C GLY A 343 -5.73 12.02 -4.37
N VAL A 344 -6.53 13.06 -4.60
CA VAL A 344 -6.08 14.29 -5.28
C VAL A 344 -5.93 15.37 -4.22
N ARG A 345 -4.78 16.08 -4.19
CA ARG A 345 -4.50 17.07 -3.15
C ARG A 345 -5.49 18.24 -3.24
N PRO A 346 -6.00 18.78 -2.12
CA PRO A 346 -6.94 19.91 -2.09
C PRO A 346 -6.50 21.18 -2.84
N ASN A 347 -5.19 21.37 -3.06
CA ASN A 347 -4.62 22.50 -3.79
C ASN A 347 -4.46 22.26 -5.31
N PHE A 348 -4.88 21.10 -5.83
CA PHE A 348 -4.73 20.75 -7.25
C PHE A 348 -5.57 21.65 -8.19
N GLY A 349 -6.73 22.13 -7.71
CA GLY A 349 -7.62 22.98 -8.50
C GLY A 349 -9.01 23.09 -7.87
N THR A 350 -10.02 23.35 -8.71
CA THR A 350 -11.43 23.29 -8.29
C THR A 350 -11.88 21.86 -8.01
N ASP A 351 -12.96 21.70 -7.22
CA ASP A 351 -13.60 20.41 -6.94
C ASP A 351 -13.87 19.57 -8.21
N GLN A 352 -14.17 20.21 -9.35
CA GLN A 352 -14.37 19.51 -10.63
C GLN A 352 -13.06 18.99 -11.21
N GLN A 353 -11.98 19.78 -11.19
CA GLN A 353 -10.65 19.32 -11.64
C GLN A 353 -10.11 18.19 -10.75
N ILE A 354 -10.42 18.24 -9.45
CA ILE A 354 -10.17 17.16 -8.49
C ILE A 354 -10.94 15.90 -8.90
N ALA A 355 -12.25 16.01 -9.18
CA ALA A 355 -13.08 14.90 -9.64
C ALA A 355 -12.61 14.29 -10.98
N ASP A 356 -12.27 15.13 -11.94
CA ASP A 356 -11.81 14.74 -13.28
C ASP A 356 -10.46 13.99 -13.22
N TYR A 357 -9.54 14.42 -12.32
CA TYR A 357 -8.28 13.71 -12.09
C TYR A 357 -8.51 12.38 -11.34
N LEU A 358 -9.38 12.36 -10.33
CA LEU A 358 -9.65 11.18 -9.49
C LEU A 358 -10.11 9.97 -10.33
N VAL A 359 -10.97 10.20 -11.32
CA VAL A 359 -11.41 9.15 -12.27
C VAL A 359 -10.50 9.01 -13.50
N GLY A 360 -9.47 9.84 -13.60
CA GLY A 360 -8.66 10.03 -14.80
C GLY A 360 -7.58 8.97 -15.05
N ASN A 361 -6.87 9.14 -16.17
CA ASN A 361 -5.81 8.24 -16.65
C ASN A 361 -4.49 8.29 -15.85
N ARG A 362 -4.51 8.94 -14.68
CA ARG A 362 -3.43 8.96 -13.66
C ARG A 362 -3.88 8.41 -12.30
N MET A 363 -5.10 7.92 -12.22
CA MET A 363 -5.73 7.45 -10.98
C MET A 363 -6.63 6.24 -11.28
N MET A 364 -7.94 6.27 -10.98
CA MET A 364 -8.81 5.09 -11.11
C MET A 364 -8.77 4.43 -12.50
N ALA A 365 -8.80 5.20 -13.59
CA ALA A 365 -8.70 4.63 -14.94
C ALA A 365 -7.32 4.02 -15.23
N GLN A 366 -6.24 4.56 -14.64
CA GLN A 366 -4.92 3.95 -14.73
C GLN A 366 -4.90 2.62 -13.96
N PHE A 367 -5.35 2.60 -12.71
CA PHE A 367 -5.29 1.39 -11.88
C PHE A 367 -6.19 0.27 -12.43
N VAL A 368 -7.37 0.57 -12.97
CA VAL A 368 -8.23 -0.41 -13.66
C VAL A 368 -7.51 -0.99 -14.89
N ALA A 369 -6.97 -0.14 -15.77
CA ALA A 369 -6.28 -0.58 -16.99
C ALA A 369 -5.00 -1.39 -16.70
N LEU A 370 -4.37 -1.16 -15.54
CA LEU A 370 -3.15 -1.83 -15.10
C LEU A 370 -3.39 -3.05 -14.19
N ALA A 371 -4.63 -3.32 -13.78
CA ALA A 371 -4.94 -4.28 -12.73
C ALA A 371 -4.47 -5.71 -13.06
N SER A 372 -4.79 -6.23 -14.25
CA SER A 372 -4.36 -7.56 -14.69
C SER A 372 -2.85 -7.66 -14.93
N THR A 373 -2.21 -6.57 -15.36
CA THR A 373 -0.76 -6.51 -15.60
C THR A 373 0.03 -6.63 -14.30
N TYR A 374 -0.35 -5.85 -13.27
CA TYR A 374 0.42 -5.78 -12.03
C TYR A 374 -0.11 -6.66 -10.89
N ASP A 375 -1.30 -7.26 -11.06
CA ASP A 375 -2.05 -7.98 -10.03
C ASP A 375 -2.61 -7.04 -8.95
N ILE A 376 -3.27 -5.96 -9.41
CA ILE A 376 -4.02 -5.06 -8.53
C ILE A 376 -5.38 -5.71 -8.23
N GLU A 377 -5.64 -5.97 -6.95
CA GLU A 377 -6.88 -6.56 -6.45
C GLU A 377 -7.86 -5.53 -5.88
N SER A 378 -7.37 -4.36 -5.42
CA SER A 378 -8.19 -3.31 -4.81
C SER A 378 -7.60 -1.92 -5.03
N ILE A 379 -8.47 -0.92 -5.15
CA ILE A 379 -8.16 0.51 -5.09
C ILE A 379 -9.15 1.18 -4.13
N GLN A 380 -8.66 2.04 -3.24
CA GLN A 380 -9.45 2.62 -2.15
C GLN A 380 -9.20 4.13 -2.05
N SER A 381 -10.26 4.93 -2.22
CA SER A 381 -10.14 6.39 -2.32
C SER A 381 -10.00 7.03 -0.93
N TYR A 382 -9.01 7.89 -0.76
CA TYR A 382 -8.94 8.85 0.33
C TYR A 382 -9.84 10.04 -0.01
N GLU A 383 -10.94 10.30 0.69
CA GLU A 383 -11.59 9.53 1.76
C GLU A 383 -13.12 9.70 1.67
N LEU A 384 -13.92 9.21 2.63
CA LEU A 384 -15.38 9.35 2.54
C LEU A 384 -15.85 10.80 2.79
N TYR A 385 -15.38 11.42 3.85
CA TYR A 385 -15.76 12.79 4.26
C TYR A 385 -14.54 13.71 4.26
N ASP A 386 -14.70 15.01 3.99
CA ASP A 386 -13.63 15.95 4.28
C ASP A 386 -13.31 15.92 5.77
N ASP A 387 -12.03 16.06 6.09
CA ASP A 387 -11.57 16.32 7.45
C ASP A 387 -12.11 17.67 8.00
N PRO A 388 -12.14 17.87 9.33
CA PRO A 388 -12.32 19.20 9.89
C PRO A 388 -11.12 20.09 9.51
N PRO A 389 -11.22 21.44 9.59
CA PRO A 389 -10.11 22.35 9.25
C PRO A 389 -8.83 22.24 10.12
N THR A 390 -8.78 21.25 11.03
CA THR A 390 -7.65 20.90 11.89
C THR A 390 -7.00 19.56 11.54
N GLY A 391 -7.57 18.80 10.59
CA GLY A 391 -7.01 17.57 10.03
C GLY A 391 -6.16 17.83 8.79
N GLU A 392 -6.04 16.82 7.92
CA GLU A 392 -5.18 16.83 6.74
C GLU A 392 -5.75 17.66 5.57
N GLY A 393 -7.08 17.76 5.49
CA GLY A 393 -7.78 18.70 4.61
C GLY A 393 -8.93 18.08 3.80
N PRO A 394 -9.54 18.84 2.87
CA PRO A 394 -10.75 18.41 2.19
C PRO A 394 -10.47 17.44 1.02
N PHE A 395 -9.99 16.23 1.34
CA PHE A 395 -9.77 15.13 0.41
C PHE A 395 -11.06 14.37 0.05
N GLY A 396 -12.08 14.42 0.91
CA GLY A 396 -13.22 13.51 0.89
C GLY A 396 -14.11 13.54 -0.37
N LEU A 397 -14.93 12.51 -0.52
CA LEU A 397 -15.99 12.46 -1.54
C LEU A 397 -17.20 13.33 -1.14
N LEU A 398 -17.51 13.45 0.15
CA LEU A 398 -18.44 14.43 0.71
C LEU A 398 -17.71 15.43 1.61
N LYS A 399 -18.39 16.49 2.05
CA LYS A 399 -17.85 17.49 2.99
C LYS A 399 -17.90 17.03 4.44
N ASN A 400 -17.28 17.81 5.32
CA ASN A 400 -17.18 17.56 6.76
C ASN A 400 -18.50 17.73 7.54
N ASP A 401 -19.61 17.96 6.84
CA ASP A 401 -20.97 17.82 7.36
C ASP A 401 -21.52 16.37 7.24
N GLY A 402 -20.79 15.48 6.57
CA GLY A 402 -21.15 14.07 6.35
C GLY A 402 -22.24 13.85 5.29
N VAL A 403 -22.73 14.89 4.62
CA VAL A 403 -23.91 14.81 3.73
C VAL A 403 -23.78 15.58 2.41
N THR A 404 -23.03 16.67 2.34
CA THR A 404 -22.87 17.46 1.12
C THR A 404 -21.87 16.79 0.20
N GLN A 405 -22.35 16.12 -0.84
CA GLN A 405 -21.52 15.51 -1.88
C GLN A 405 -20.67 16.57 -2.62
N LYS A 406 -19.39 16.27 -2.85
CA LYS A 406 -18.52 17.00 -3.78
C LYS A 406 -18.66 16.38 -5.18
N PRO A 407 -18.31 17.08 -6.27
CA PRO A 407 -18.23 16.52 -7.63
C PRO A 407 -17.51 15.17 -7.71
N ALA A 408 -16.49 14.95 -6.88
CA ALA A 408 -15.75 13.69 -6.77
C ALA A 408 -16.63 12.46 -6.43
N TYR A 409 -17.66 12.62 -5.58
CA TYR A 409 -18.61 11.54 -5.26
C TYR A 409 -19.33 11.03 -6.50
N SER A 410 -19.90 11.96 -7.29
CA SER A 410 -20.62 11.63 -8.52
C SER A 410 -19.70 11.07 -9.60
N ALA A 411 -18.46 11.59 -9.70
CA ALA A 411 -17.45 11.05 -10.62
C ALA A 411 -17.08 9.60 -10.24
N TYR A 412 -16.68 9.35 -8.99
CA TYR A 412 -16.34 8.01 -8.48
C TYR A 412 -17.48 7.01 -8.71
N LYS A 413 -18.70 7.38 -8.31
CA LYS A 413 -19.91 6.55 -8.48
C LYS A 413 -20.16 6.17 -9.95
N ASN A 414 -20.11 7.14 -10.85
CA ASN A 414 -20.32 6.92 -12.28
C ASN A 414 -19.19 6.09 -12.89
N PHE A 415 -17.95 6.27 -12.42
CA PHE A 415 -16.81 5.47 -12.84
C PHE A 415 -16.98 4.00 -12.44
N VAL A 416 -17.28 3.71 -11.16
CA VAL A 416 -17.53 2.34 -10.66
C VAL A 416 -18.69 1.67 -11.40
N ALA A 417 -19.78 2.41 -11.65
CA ALA A 417 -20.92 1.89 -12.40
C ALA A 417 -20.63 1.59 -13.89
N THR A 418 -19.59 2.20 -14.47
CA THR A 418 -19.18 1.99 -15.87
C THR A 418 -18.00 1.04 -16.02
N HIS A 419 -17.29 0.71 -14.93
CA HIS A 419 -16.13 -0.18 -14.90
C HIS A 419 -16.33 -1.32 -13.87
N PRO A 420 -17.29 -2.23 -14.07
CA PRO A 420 -17.44 -3.40 -13.20
C PRO A 420 -16.21 -4.32 -13.29
N MET A 421 -15.76 -4.83 -12.14
CA MET A 421 -14.51 -5.60 -11.95
C MET A 421 -14.75 -6.91 -11.20
#